data_AF-A0A3N5V1Y6-F1
#
_entry.id   AF-A0A3N5V1Y6-F1
#
_cell.length_a   1.000
_cell.length_b   1.000
_cell.length_c   1.000
_cell.angle_alpha   90.00
_cell.angle_beta   90.00
_cell.angle_gamma   90.00
#
_symmetry.space_group_name_H-M   'P 1'
#
loop_
_entity.id
_entity.type
_entity.pdbx_description
1 polymer ?
#
loop_
_entity_poly.entity_id
_entity_poly.type
_entity_poly.pdbx_seq_one_letter_code
_entity_poly.pdbx_strand_id
1 'polypeptide(L)'
;RGSELWLAKQAGKVVEPLYSDPFNYISFARFSPDGKQIAFIKTPDTQTPFTIGELWVMGSDGSNPRKLADADTGHGYAANWSPDVKRIAFVVRENPQDEIANQSSEALISNIYMVEVESGALTQVTQLEEGRAETPLWSPDGNTLAFNVVINDRMEVRIAELTTREIRSLITESTCCPAWMRK
;
A
#
# COMPACT_ATOMS: atom_id res chain seq x y z
N ARG A 1 -15.37 -16.49 4.24
CA ARG A 1 -14.77 -16.43 5.58
C ARG A 1 -13.89 -15.19 5.67
N GLY A 2 -14.27 -14.22 6.49
CA GLY A 2 -13.44 -13.05 6.78
C GLY A 2 -12.29 -13.33 7.74
N SER A 3 -11.82 -12.29 8.43
CA SER A 3 -10.57 -12.32 9.19
C SER A 3 -10.60 -11.42 10.41
N GLU A 4 -9.59 -11.60 11.27
CA GLU A 4 -9.39 -10.85 12.50
C GLU A 4 -7.97 -10.28 12.54
N LEU A 5 -7.84 -9.07 13.05
CA LEU A 5 -6.58 -8.44 13.38
C LEU A 5 -6.39 -8.49 14.89
N TRP A 6 -5.21 -8.96 15.32
CA TRP A 6 -4.86 -9.17 16.72
C TRP A 6 -3.62 -8.35 17.09
N LEU A 7 -3.61 -7.78 18.30
CA LEU A 7 -2.47 -7.05 18.84
C LEU A 7 -1.67 -7.95 19.80
N ALA A 8 -0.35 -8.00 19.61
CA ALA A 8 0.58 -8.67 20.51
C ALA A 8 1.56 -7.66 21.14
N LYS A 9 1.67 -7.63 22.47
CA LYS A 9 2.61 -6.76 23.20
C LYS A 9 3.93 -7.50 23.49
N GLN A 10 5.07 -6.83 23.26
CA GLN A 10 6.40 -7.36 23.59
C GLN A 10 6.51 -7.58 25.11
N ALA A 11 6.99 -8.75 25.53
CA ALA A 11 6.87 -9.37 26.87
C ALA A 11 5.70 -10.36 27.08
N GLY A 12 4.92 -10.62 26.03
CA GLY A 12 4.58 -12.00 25.67
C GLY A 12 3.46 -12.70 26.44
N LYS A 13 2.26 -12.11 26.55
CA LYS A 13 1.04 -12.95 26.77
C LYS A 13 -0.32 -12.29 26.56
N VAL A 14 -0.41 -11.00 26.25
CA VAL A 14 -1.70 -10.39 25.90
C VAL A 14 -1.83 -10.37 24.38
N VAL A 15 -2.70 -11.25 23.89
CA VAL A 15 -3.21 -11.25 22.51
C VAL A 15 -4.66 -10.82 22.64
N GLU A 16 -4.96 -9.58 22.25
CA GLU A 16 -6.32 -9.04 22.29
C GLU A 16 -6.84 -8.84 20.87
N PRO A 17 -8.10 -9.22 20.58
CA PRO A 17 -8.70 -8.97 19.27
C PRO A 17 -8.85 -7.46 19.11
N LEU A 18 -8.32 -6.92 18.01
CA LEU A 18 -8.28 -5.50 17.75
C LEU A 18 -9.39 -5.06 16.80
N TYR A 19 -9.64 -5.87 15.78
CA TYR A 19 -10.65 -5.62 14.77
C TYR A 19 -11.04 -6.94 14.10
N SER A 20 -12.31 -7.11 13.77
CA SER A 20 -12.83 -8.31 13.12
C SER A 20 -13.75 -7.91 11.99
N ASP A 21 -13.60 -8.55 10.83
CA ASP A 21 -14.52 -8.40 9.71
C ASP A 21 -14.95 -9.79 9.21
N PRO A 22 -16.24 -10.14 9.25
CA PRO A 22 -16.71 -11.48 8.91
C PRO A 22 -16.73 -11.76 7.39
N PHE A 23 -16.57 -10.74 6.55
CA PHE A 23 -16.73 -10.84 5.09
C PHE A 23 -15.44 -10.53 4.31
N ASN A 24 -14.44 -9.94 4.95
CA ASN A 24 -13.24 -9.46 4.27
C ASN A 24 -11.97 -10.00 4.93
N TYR A 25 -10.92 -10.16 4.11
CA TYR A 25 -9.56 -10.36 4.59
C TYR A 25 -8.92 -9.04 4.97
N ILE A 26 -8.28 -9.01 6.14
CA ILE A 26 -7.49 -7.90 6.65
C ILE A 26 -6.04 -8.30 6.51
N SER A 27 -5.28 -7.52 5.75
CA SER A 27 -3.88 -7.81 5.43
C SER A 27 -3.02 -6.57 5.56
N PHE A 28 -1.69 -6.78 5.58
CA PHE A 28 -0.67 -5.73 5.58
C PHE A 28 -0.86 -4.62 6.62
N ALA A 29 -1.31 -4.98 7.83
CA ALA A 29 -1.40 -4.02 8.92
C ALA A 29 -0.02 -3.38 9.21
N ARG A 30 -0.02 -2.05 9.39
CA ARG A 30 1.17 -1.23 9.66
C ARG A 30 0.83 -0.14 10.67
N PHE A 31 1.56 -0.09 11.78
CA PHE A 31 1.51 1.05 12.69
C PHE A 31 2.02 2.32 11.98
N SER A 32 1.41 3.46 12.30
CA SER A 32 1.99 4.76 12.03
C SER A 32 3.33 4.89 12.78
N PRO A 33 4.27 5.73 12.29
CA PRO A 33 5.55 5.96 12.96
C PRO A 33 5.46 6.39 14.43
N ASP A 34 4.38 7.08 14.81
CA ASP A 34 4.11 7.48 16.20
C ASP A 34 3.36 6.42 17.02
N GLY A 35 3.00 5.29 16.42
CA GLY A 35 2.32 4.16 17.06
C GLY A 35 0.84 4.39 17.42
N LYS A 36 0.24 5.51 17.00
CA LYS A 36 -1.13 5.88 17.39
C LYS A 36 -2.21 5.35 16.46
N GLN A 37 -1.85 5.03 15.23
CA GLN A 37 -2.79 4.55 14.21
C GLN A 37 -2.25 3.29 13.55
N ILE A 38 -3.16 2.53 12.93
CA ILE A 38 -2.85 1.37 12.11
C ILE A 38 -3.51 1.59 10.75
N ALA A 39 -2.72 1.52 9.69
CA ALA A 39 -3.21 1.37 8.33
C ALA A 39 -3.27 -0.12 7.99
N PHE A 40 -4.29 -0.55 7.25
CA PHE A 40 -4.41 -1.93 6.80
C PHE A 40 -5.20 -1.99 5.49
N ILE A 41 -5.05 -3.12 4.81
CA ILE A 41 -5.75 -3.43 3.58
C ILE A 41 -6.94 -4.33 3.90
N LYS A 42 -8.11 -3.94 3.41
CA LYS A 42 -9.35 -4.72 3.51
C LYS A 42 -9.71 -5.24 2.12
N THR A 43 -9.70 -6.55 1.97
CA THR A 43 -9.90 -7.24 0.70
C THR A 43 -11.18 -8.05 0.73
N PRO A 44 -12.09 -7.88 -0.24
CA PRO A 44 -13.27 -8.74 -0.38
C PRO A 44 -12.87 -10.21 -0.46
N ASP A 45 -13.53 -11.05 0.34
CA ASP A 45 -13.35 -12.51 0.26
C ASP A 45 -14.07 -13.05 -0.98
N THR A 46 -13.35 -13.08 -2.09
CA THR A 46 -13.82 -13.53 -3.40
C THR A 46 -12.79 -14.47 -4.02
N GLN A 47 -13.22 -15.24 -5.02
CA GLN A 47 -12.30 -16.09 -5.79
C GLN A 47 -11.54 -15.33 -6.88
N THR A 48 -11.75 -14.01 -7.01
CA THR A 48 -11.05 -13.18 -7.99
C THR A 48 -9.61 -12.94 -7.55
N PRO A 49 -8.59 -13.45 -8.25
CA PRO A 49 -7.19 -13.33 -7.83
C PRO A 49 -6.75 -11.89 -7.64
N PHE A 50 -7.04 -11.04 -8.62
CA PHE A 50 -6.59 -9.65 -8.61
C PHE A 50 -7.70 -8.66 -8.23
N THR A 51 -8.34 -8.90 -7.08
CA THR A 51 -9.49 -8.10 -6.65
C THR A 51 -9.09 -6.71 -6.15
N ILE A 52 -10.02 -5.77 -6.33
CA ILE A 52 -9.91 -4.42 -5.77
C ILE A 52 -10.35 -4.50 -4.32
N GLY A 53 -9.58 -3.90 -3.44
CA GLY A 53 -9.95 -3.74 -2.04
C GLY A 53 -9.82 -2.31 -1.61
N GLU A 54 -9.56 -2.11 -0.33
CA GLU A 54 -9.68 -0.80 0.30
C GLU A 54 -8.52 -0.56 1.27
N LEU A 55 -8.01 0.67 1.27
CA LEU A 55 -7.11 1.17 2.31
C LEU A 55 -7.95 1.72 3.47
N TRP A 56 -7.69 1.22 4.66
CA TRP A 56 -8.35 1.63 5.90
C TRP A 56 -7.33 2.11 6.93
N VAL A 57 -7.81 2.96 7.85
CA VAL A 57 -7.08 3.40 9.03
C VAL A 57 -7.95 3.26 10.27
N MET A 58 -7.33 2.96 11.41
CA MET A 58 -7.97 2.94 12.73
C MET A 58 -6.96 3.37 13.81
N GLY A 59 -7.44 3.65 15.02
CA GLY A 59 -6.60 3.83 16.20
C GLY A 59 -5.81 2.56 16.51
N SER A 60 -4.66 2.68 17.16
CA SER A 60 -3.85 1.52 17.58
C SER A 60 -4.52 0.62 18.63
N ASP A 61 -5.62 1.10 19.22
CA ASP A 61 -6.54 0.38 20.09
C ASP A 61 -7.75 -0.23 19.35
N GLY A 62 -7.79 -0.14 18.02
CA GLY A 62 -8.89 -0.64 17.19
C GLY A 62 -10.06 0.33 17.03
N SER A 63 -10.00 1.50 17.66
CA SER A 63 -11.09 2.49 17.58
C SER A 63 -11.17 3.18 16.22
N ASN A 64 -12.36 3.68 15.89
CA ASN A 64 -12.61 4.54 14.72
C ASN A 64 -12.09 4.01 13.36
N PRO A 65 -12.34 2.73 12.99
CA PRO A 65 -11.96 2.24 11.68
C PRO A 65 -12.71 3.00 10.59
N ARG A 66 -11.97 3.53 9.61
CA ARG A 66 -12.53 4.25 8.47
C ARG A 66 -11.75 3.98 7.18
N LYS A 67 -12.47 3.94 6.07
CA LYS A 67 -11.91 3.86 4.73
C LYS A 67 -11.25 5.17 4.35
N LEU A 68 -10.09 5.10 3.69
CA LEU A 68 -9.39 6.23 3.09
C LEU A 68 -9.53 6.24 1.57
N ALA A 69 -9.37 5.08 0.92
CA ALA A 69 -9.39 4.97 -0.54
C ALA A 69 -9.65 3.52 -0.98
N ASP A 70 -10.02 3.34 -2.26
CA ASP A 70 -9.87 2.05 -2.93
C ASP A 70 -8.39 1.76 -3.19
N ALA A 71 -7.98 0.50 -3.12
CA ALA A 71 -6.59 0.09 -3.27
C ALA A 71 -6.49 -1.19 -4.10
N ASP A 72 -5.34 -1.38 -4.76
CA ASP A 72 -5.00 -2.69 -5.30
C ASP A 72 -4.67 -3.64 -4.15
N THR A 73 -5.34 -4.79 -4.14
CA THR A 73 -5.12 -5.84 -3.14
C THR A 73 -4.81 -7.18 -3.74
N GLY A 74 -4.93 -7.30 -5.07
CA GLY A 74 -4.70 -8.52 -5.81
C GLY A 74 -3.29 -9.08 -5.68
N HIS A 75 -2.33 -8.19 -5.48
CA HIS A 75 -0.92 -8.53 -5.37
C HIS A 75 -0.34 -8.46 -3.96
N GLY A 76 -1.14 -7.98 -3.00
CA GLY A 76 -0.74 -7.92 -1.61
C GLY A 76 0.40 -6.94 -1.31
N TYR A 77 0.24 -5.67 -1.69
CA TYR A 77 1.18 -4.62 -1.30
C TYR A 77 0.75 -3.93 0.00
N ALA A 78 1.72 -3.71 0.88
CA ALA A 78 1.49 -2.89 2.07
C ALA A 78 1.37 -1.41 1.70
N ALA A 79 0.43 -0.73 2.35
CA ALA A 79 0.42 0.73 2.41
C ALA A 79 1.48 1.21 3.42
N ASN A 80 2.22 2.27 3.07
CA ASN A 80 3.33 2.76 3.88
C ASN A 80 3.10 4.21 4.32
N TRP A 81 3.16 4.42 5.63
CA TRP A 81 3.09 5.74 6.24
C TRP A 81 4.30 6.59 5.88
N SER A 82 4.05 7.88 5.64
CA SER A 82 5.10 8.87 5.62
C SER A 82 5.72 9.04 7.02
N PRO A 83 7.00 9.43 7.14
CA PRO A 83 7.65 9.63 8.43
C PRO A 83 6.97 10.67 9.34
N ASP A 84 6.26 11.62 8.73
CA ASP A 84 5.51 12.68 9.43
C ASP A 84 4.08 12.28 9.82
N VAL A 85 3.66 11.04 9.57
CA VAL A 85 2.33 10.46 9.90
C VAL A 85 1.16 11.09 9.11
N LYS A 86 1.41 12.08 8.26
CA LYS A 86 0.33 12.81 7.57
C LYS A 86 -0.20 12.10 6.34
N ARG A 87 0.64 11.28 5.69
CA ARG A 87 0.36 10.68 4.39
C ARG A 87 0.58 9.18 4.43
N ILE A 88 -0.12 8.49 3.54
CA ILE A 88 0.10 7.07 3.29
C ILE A 88 0.28 6.89 1.79
N ALA A 89 1.37 6.23 1.39
CA ALA A 89 1.60 5.82 0.01
C ALA A 89 1.13 4.37 -0.20
N PHE A 90 0.42 4.11 -1.29
CA PHE A 90 -0.19 2.82 -1.57
C PHE A 90 -0.37 2.62 -3.08
N VAL A 91 -0.75 1.41 -3.48
CA VAL A 91 -0.95 1.03 -4.89
C VAL A 91 -2.44 1.07 -5.22
N VAL A 92 -2.78 1.65 -6.37
CA VAL A 92 -4.12 1.69 -6.94
C VAL A 92 -4.10 0.97 -8.28
N ARG A 93 -5.12 0.13 -8.51
CA ARG A 93 -5.36 -0.50 -9.81
C ARG A 93 -6.16 0.47 -10.68
N GLU A 94 -5.63 0.80 -11.85
CA GLU A 94 -6.20 1.79 -12.79
C GLU A 94 -7.13 1.19 -13.85
N ASN A 95 -7.09 -0.12 -14.07
CA ASN A 95 -8.01 -0.82 -14.98
C ASN A 95 -8.96 -1.79 -14.26
N PRO A 96 -9.79 -1.32 -13.31
CA PRO A 96 -10.66 -2.20 -12.52
C PRO A 96 -11.75 -2.93 -13.33
N GLN A 97 -12.06 -2.47 -14.54
CA GLN A 97 -13.08 -3.02 -15.44
C GLN A 97 -12.52 -4.08 -16.38
N ASP A 98 -11.19 -4.24 -16.43
CA ASP A 98 -10.55 -5.24 -17.28
C ASP A 98 -10.67 -6.63 -16.64
N GLU A 99 -11.49 -7.48 -17.27
CA GLU A 99 -11.73 -8.84 -16.81
C GLU A 99 -10.50 -9.76 -16.98
N ILE A 100 -9.61 -9.47 -17.92
CA ILE A 100 -8.35 -10.20 -18.07
C ILE A 100 -7.46 -9.87 -16.88
N ALA A 101 -7.37 -8.60 -16.51
CA ALA A 101 -6.61 -8.14 -15.37
C ALA A 101 -7.15 -8.65 -14.03
N ASN A 102 -8.39 -9.15 -13.96
CA ASN A 102 -8.88 -9.88 -12.78
C ASN A 102 -8.19 -11.23 -12.58
N GLN A 103 -7.62 -11.82 -13.64
CA GLN A 103 -7.08 -13.18 -13.67
C GLN A 103 -5.58 -13.24 -14.02
N SER A 104 -5.02 -12.16 -14.58
CA SER A 104 -3.64 -12.10 -15.07
C SER A 104 -2.95 -10.84 -14.58
N SER A 105 -1.75 -11.01 -14.01
CA SER A 105 -0.91 -9.92 -13.54
C SER A 105 -0.29 -9.09 -14.66
N GLU A 106 -0.24 -9.66 -15.87
CA GLU A 106 0.35 -9.05 -17.06
C GLU A 106 -0.58 -8.00 -17.67
N ALA A 107 -1.90 -8.17 -17.48
CA ALA A 107 -2.90 -7.21 -17.93
C ALA A 107 -3.16 -6.07 -16.93
N LEU A 108 -2.57 -6.13 -15.73
CA LEU A 108 -2.81 -5.11 -14.71
C LEU A 108 -2.08 -3.80 -15.00
N ILE A 109 -2.82 -2.72 -14.81
CA ILE A 109 -2.26 -1.37 -14.78
C ILE A 109 -2.42 -0.86 -13.36
N SER A 110 -1.31 -0.50 -12.72
CA SER A 110 -1.34 0.07 -11.36
C SER A 110 -0.37 1.22 -11.19
N ASN A 111 -0.75 2.14 -10.31
CA ASN A 111 -0.02 3.34 -10.01
C ASN A 111 0.09 3.57 -8.50
N ILE A 112 1.10 4.35 -8.11
CA ILE A 112 1.30 4.74 -6.72
C ILE A 112 0.52 6.02 -6.47
N TYR A 113 -0.26 5.98 -5.38
CA TYR A 113 -1.01 7.11 -4.87
C TYR A 113 -0.55 7.45 -3.47
N MET A 114 -0.80 8.69 -3.07
CA MET A 114 -0.72 9.15 -1.70
C MET A 114 -2.10 9.63 -1.25
N VAL A 115 -2.46 9.31 -0.02
CA VAL A 115 -3.64 9.89 0.65
C VAL A 115 -3.18 10.70 1.85
N GLU A 116 -3.73 11.91 1.99
CA GLU A 116 -3.65 12.70 3.22
C GLU A 116 -4.61 12.10 4.26
N VAL A 117 -4.09 11.72 5.41
CA VAL A 117 -4.82 10.89 6.40
C VAL A 117 -6.04 11.63 6.94
N GLU A 118 -5.91 12.92 7.27
CA GLU A 118 -6.99 13.72 7.87
C GLU A 118 -8.07 14.11 6.85
N SER A 119 -7.66 14.62 5.69
CA SER A 119 -8.61 15.16 4.70
C SER A 119 -9.14 14.11 3.72
N GLY A 120 -8.45 12.97 3.58
CA GLY A 120 -8.72 11.98 2.54
C GLY A 120 -8.30 12.45 1.14
N ALA A 121 -7.56 13.56 1.02
CA ALA A 121 -7.14 14.08 -0.28
C ALA A 121 -6.17 13.11 -0.96
N LEU A 122 -6.47 12.74 -2.20
CA LEU A 122 -5.65 11.84 -3.00
C LEU A 122 -4.72 12.60 -3.94
N THR A 123 -3.49 12.12 -4.07
CA THR A 123 -2.50 12.58 -5.04
C THR A 123 -1.92 11.38 -5.76
N GLN A 124 -2.06 11.34 -7.08
CA GLN A 124 -1.39 10.35 -7.92
C GLN A 124 0.11 10.69 -8.05
N VAL A 125 0.97 9.73 -7.78
CA VAL A 125 2.44 9.89 -7.85
C VAL A 125 2.98 9.43 -9.19
N THR A 126 2.50 8.28 -9.69
CA THR A 126 2.92 7.72 -10.98
C THR A 126 1.75 7.67 -11.96
N GLN A 127 2.06 7.76 -13.25
CA GLN A 127 1.08 7.73 -14.35
C GLN A 127 1.53 6.73 -15.43
N LEU A 128 1.63 5.46 -15.04
CA LEU A 128 1.88 4.37 -15.97
C LEU A 128 0.62 4.07 -16.78
N GLU A 129 0.78 3.96 -18.10
CA GLU A 129 -0.26 3.51 -19.04
C GLU A 129 -0.21 1.99 -19.28
N GLU A 130 0.90 1.34 -18.90
CA GLU A 130 1.09 -0.11 -18.97
C GLU A 130 1.93 -0.60 -17.77
N GLY A 131 1.69 -1.84 -17.36
CA GLY A 131 2.40 -2.46 -16.26
C GLY A 131 2.06 -1.88 -14.89
N ARG A 132 2.90 -2.17 -13.90
CA ARG A 132 2.56 -1.99 -12.48
C ARG A 132 3.61 -1.18 -11.75
N ALA A 133 3.18 -0.17 -10.99
CA ALA A 133 4.00 0.45 -9.95
C ALA A 133 3.63 -0.16 -8.59
N GLU A 134 4.61 -0.67 -7.86
CA GLU A 134 4.37 -1.47 -6.65
C GLU A 134 5.34 -1.15 -5.51
N THR A 135 4.96 -1.52 -4.29
CA THR A 135 5.79 -1.41 -3.08
C THR A 135 6.39 -0.02 -2.79
N PRO A 136 5.56 1.05 -2.68
CA PRO A 136 6.07 2.39 -2.40
C PRO A 136 6.65 2.51 -0.99
N LEU A 137 7.87 3.01 -0.87
CA LEU A 137 8.60 3.18 0.39
C LEU A 137 9.15 4.58 0.55
N TRP A 138 8.81 5.22 1.67
CA TRP A 138 9.26 6.58 2.00
C TRP A 138 10.72 6.62 2.39
N SER A 139 11.42 7.62 1.87
CA SER A 139 12.70 8.04 2.42
C SER A 139 12.54 8.52 3.87
N PRO A 140 13.57 8.43 4.71
CA PRO A 140 13.46 8.79 6.13
C PRO A 140 13.13 10.26 6.38
N ASP A 141 13.42 11.13 5.42
CA ASP A 141 13.10 12.57 5.44
C ASP A 141 11.70 12.89 4.86
N GLY A 142 11.02 11.90 4.26
CA GLY A 142 9.67 12.04 3.72
C GLY A 142 9.57 12.79 2.39
N ASN A 143 10.68 13.05 1.70
CA ASN A 143 10.70 13.81 0.44
C ASN A 143 10.74 12.93 -0.82
N THR A 144 11.00 11.64 -0.67
CA THR A 144 11.19 10.71 -1.79
C THR A 144 10.43 9.41 -1.54
N LEU A 145 9.88 8.84 -2.61
CA LEU A 145 9.38 7.47 -2.62
C LEU A 145 10.29 6.61 -3.49
N ALA A 146 10.75 5.47 -2.98
CA ALA A 146 11.30 4.39 -3.80
C ALA A 146 10.21 3.35 -4.08
N PHE A 147 10.21 2.77 -5.27
CA PHE A 147 9.22 1.78 -5.69
C PHE A 147 9.72 0.93 -6.84
N ASN A 148 9.07 -0.21 -7.08
CA ASN A 148 9.33 -1.02 -8.26
C ASN A 148 8.34 -0.64 -9.37
N VAL A 149 8.82 -0.71 -10.60
CA VAL A 149 7.99 -0.70 -11.81
C VAL A 149 8.20 -2.04 -12.51
N VAL A 150 7.11 -2.73 -12.85
CA VAL A 150 7.13 -3.99 -13.60
C VAL A 150 6.41 -3.79 -14.92
N ILE A 151 7.15 -3.87 -16.02
CA ILE A 151 6.61 -3.79 -17.39
C ILE A 151 7.21 -4.93 -18.20
N ASN A 152 6.37 -5.75 -18.85
CA ASN A 152 6.79 -6.91 -19.64
C ASN A 152 7.77 -7.83 -18.88
N ASP A 153 7.42 -8.18 -17.64
CA ASP A 153 8.21 -8.98 -16.68
C ASP A 153 9.59 -8.41 -16.29
N ARG A 154 9.91 -7.20 -16.75
CA ARG A 154 11.10 -6.48 -16.32
C ARG A 154 10.77 -5.61 -15.12
N MET A 155 11.46 -5.86 -14.03
CA MET A 155 11.36 -5.05 -12.81
C MET A 155 12.49 -4.01 -12.76
N GLU A 156 12.13 -2.77 -12.47
CA GLU A 156 13.07 -1.66 -12.27
C GLU A 156 12.76 -0.94 -10.96
N VAL A 157 13.78 -0.56 -10.21
CA VAL A 157 13.62 0.33 -9.05
C VAL A 157 13.69 1.78 -9.50
N ARG A 158 12.64 2.55 -9.18
CA ARG A 158 12.55 3.98 -9.45
C ARG A 158 12.37 4.76 -8.16
N ILE A 159 12.72 6.05 -8.23
CA ILE A 159 12.48 7.01 -7.16
C ILE A 159 11.67 8.20 -7.68
N ALA A 160 10.73 8.68 -6.86
CA ALA A 160 9.94 9.88 -7.11
C ALA A 160 10.29 10.95 -6.07
N GLU A 161 10.74 12.12 -6.51
CA GLU A 161 10.91 13.29 -5.64
C GLU A 161 9.59 14.05 -5.55
N LEU A 162 9.04 14.18 -4.33
CA LEU A 162 7.66 14.64 -4.16
C LEU A 162 7.47 16.14 -4.41
N THR A 163 8.51 16.93 -4.18
CA THR A 163 8.49 18.39 -4.40
C THR A 163 8.54 18.73 -5.87
N THR A 164 9.42 18.08 -6.63
CA THR A 164 9.63 18.33 -8.07
C THR A 164 8.69 17.49 -8.95
N ARG A 165 8.13 16.40 -8.39
CA ARG A 165 7.42 15.33 -9.11
C ARG A 165 8.28 14.64 -10.16
N GLU A 166 9.60 14.75 -10.05
CA GLU A 166 10.53 14.05 -10.92
C GLU A 166 10.58 12.57 -10.56
N ILE A 167 10.51 11.70 -11.56
CA ILE A 167 10.72 10.26 -11.42
C ILE A 167 11.97 9.87 -12.20
N ARG A 168 12.90 9.16 -11.54
CA ARG A 168 14.10 8.62 -12.19
C ARG A 168 14.38 7.18 -11.77
N SER A 169 14.98 6.40 -12.66
CA SER A 169 15.45 5.04 -12.34
C SER A 169 16.69 5.10 -11.45
N LEU A 170 16.70 4.30 -10.38
CA LEU A 170 17.84 4.20 -9.47
C LEU A 170 18.87 3.19 -9.98
N ILE A 171 18.38 2.06 -10.49
CA ILE A 171 19.17 0.99 -11.11
C ILE A 171 18.39 0.50 -12.33
N THR A 172 19.05 0.36 -13.48
CA THR A 172 18.42 -0.09 -14.74
C THR A 172 18.54 -1.60 -14.96
N GLU A 173 19.38 -2.28 -14.18
CA GLU A 173 19.41 -3.74 -14.10
C GLU A 173 18.18 -4.26 -13.33
N SER A 174 17.76 -5.49 -13.63
CA SER A 174 16.62 -6.12 -12.96
C SER A 174 16.92 -6.26 -11.46
N THR A 175 16.26 -5.43 -10.65
CA THR A 175 16.43 -5.35 -9.20
C THR A 175 15.08 -5.12 -8.55
N CYS A 176 14.92 -5.55 -7.29
CA CYS A 176 13.69 -5.40 -6.54
C CYS A 176 13.98 -4.85 -5.14
N CYS A 177 12.90 -4.60 -4.41
CA CYS A 177 12.88 -4.64 -2.96
C CYS A 177 13.79 -3.57 -2.30
N PRO A 178 13.62 -2.28 -2.64
CA PRO A 178 14.43 -1.22 -2.06
C PRO A 178 14.21 -1.13 -0.54
N ALA A 179 15.24 -0.68 0.18
CA ALA A 179 15.13 -0.35 1.61
C ALA A 179 15.92 0.93 1.89
N TRP A 180 15.37 1.78 2.75
CA TRP A 180 16.04 2.99 3.19
C TRP A 180 16.83 2.72 4.47
N MET A 181 18.08 3.21 4.52
CA MET A 181 18.88 3.23 5.75
C MET A 181 19.16 4.66 6.17
N ARG A 182 19.00 4.96 7.46
CA ARG A 182 19.56 6.17 8.07
C ARG A 182 21.07 5.95 8.23
N LYS A 183 21.88 6.94 7.84
CA LYS A 183 23.29 7.00 8.23
C LYS A 183 23.41 7.47 9.67
#